data_AF-A0AAW2MMC6-F1
#
_entry.id   AF-A0AAW2MMC6-F1
#
_cell.length_a   1.000
_cell.length_b   1.000
_cell.length_c   1.000
_cell.angle_alpha   90.00
_cell.angle_beta   90.00
_cell.angle_gamma   90.00
#
_symmetry.space_group_name_H-M   'P 1'
#
loop_
_entity.id
_entity.type
_entity.pdbx_description
1 polymer ?
#
loop_
_entity_poly.entity_id
_entity_poly.type
_entity_poly.pdbx_seq_one_letter_code
_entity_poly.pdbx_strand_id
1 'polypeptide(L)'
;MPKPRIILELKSLQGKLAYHHNFISNLAHCQPFNRLMKKEVPFRWDEACDKAFKSIKSYLMKPPVLVAPVPGRPLILYVAAQERSVGLLLAQKNDEGKENALYYLSRTMTPNELKYSPIEKLCLALIFSIRN
;
A
#
# COMPACT_ATOMS: atom_id res chain seq x y z
N MET A 1 -15.58 4.61 9.80
CA MET A 1 -14.44 3.91 10.47
C MET A 1 -14.07 4.63 11.76
N PRO A 2 -14.34 4.03 12.94
CA PRO A 2 -13.96 4.59 14.24
C PRO A 2 -12.47 4.39 14.54
N LYS A 3 -11.89 5.25 15.38
CA LYS A 3 -10.51 5.17 15.85
C LYS A 3 -10.35 3.97 16.79
N PRO A 4 -9.38 3.06 16.57
CA PRO A 4 -9.10 1.95 17.47
C PRO A 4 -8.71 2.44 18.86
N ARG A 5 -9.31 1.85 19.89
CA ARG A 5 -9.03 2.09 21.31
C ARG A 5 -8.24 0.96 21.95
N ILE A 6 -8.25 -0.23 21.33
CA ILE A 6 -7.56 -1.43 21.82
C ILE A 6 -6.85 -2.18 20.68
N ILE A 7 -5.91 -3.05 21.05
CA ILE A 7 -5.10 -3.86 20.11
C ILE A 7 -6.00 -4.72 19.21
N LEU A 8 -7.10 -5.27 19.73
CA LEU A 8 -8.01 -6.12 18.95
C LEU A 8 -8.65 -5.34 17.79
N GLU A 9 -9.09 -4.11 18.05
CA GLU A 9 -9.67 -3.23 17.03
C GLU A 9 -8.62 -2.81 15.99
N LEU A 10 -7.37 -2.57 16.43
CA LEU A 10 -6.27 -2.26 15.53
C LEU A 10 -5.94 -3.45 14.60
N LYS A 11 -5.94 -4.69 15.13
CA LYS A 11 -5.78 -5.92 14.35
C LYS A 11 -6.90 -6.06 13.31
N SER A 12 -8.15 -5.86 13.72
CA SER A 12 -9.29 -5.89 12.81
C SER A 12 -9.16 -4.85 11.70
N LEU A 13 -8.73 -3.63 12.05
CA LEU A 13 -8.48 -2.56 11.08
C LEU A 13 -7.38 -2.95 10.08
N GLN A 14 -6.23 -3.43 10.55
CA GLN A 14 -5.14 -3.85 9.68
C GLN A 14 -5.55 -5.01 8.75
N GLY A 15 -6.34 -5.97 9.24
CA GLY A 15 -6.90 -7.04 8.41
C GLY A 15 -7.81 -6.51 7.30
N LYS A 16 -8.70 -5.55 7.62
CA LYS A 16 -9.55 -4.89 6.62
C LYS A 16 -8.74 -4.09 5.59
N LEU A 17 -7.69 -3.40 6.02
CA LEU A 17 -6.79 -2.68 5.11
C LEU A 17 -6.00 -3.64 4.22
N ALA A 18 -5.55 -4.77 4.76
CA ALA A 18 -4.87 -5.81 4.00
C ALA A 18 -5.79 -6.43 2.94
N TYR A 19 -7.08 -6.62 3.24
CA TYR A 19 -8.04 -7.08 2.23
C TYR A 19 -8.14 -6.12 1.03
N HIS A 20 -8.08 -4.81 1.28
CA HIS A 20 -8.13 -3.78 0.25
C HIS A 20 -6.74 -3.32 -0.25
N HIS A 21 -5.66 -4.08 0.01
CA HIS A 21 -4.31 -3.66 -0.37
C HIS A 21 -4.14 -3.36 -1.86
N ASN A 22 -4.91 -4.04 -2.72
CA ASN A 22 -4.93 -3.83 -4.17
C ASN A 22 -5.41 -2.43 -4.60
N PHE A 23 -6.04 -1.69 -3.69
CA PHE A 23 -6.58 -0.35 -3.90
C PHE A 23 -5.80 0.71 -3.12
N ILE A 24 -4.80 0.31 -2.32
CA ILE A 24 -4.02 1.21 -1.46
C ILE A 24 -2.61 1.33 -2.03
N SER A 25 -2.33 2.47 -2.65
CA SER A 25 -1.05 2.76 -3.30
C SER A 25 0.16 2.73 -2.36
N ASN A 26 -0.04 2.86 -1.04
CA ASN A 26 1.06 2.79 -0.08
C ASN A 26 0.64 2.27 1.31
N LEU A 27 0.82 0.98 1.55
CA LEU A 27 0.64 0.38 2.87
C LEU A 27 1.68 0.85 3.91
N ALA A 28 2.77 1.53 3.50
CA ALA A 28 3.76 2.07 4.45
C ALA A 28 3.16 3.11 5.39
N HIS A 29 2.03 3.73 5.05
CA HIS A 29 1.28 4.59 5.97
C HIS A 29 0.80 3.86 7.23
N CYS A 30 0.76 2.52 7.22
CA CYS A 30 0.43 1.71 8.39
C CYS A 30 1.63 1.47 9.34
N GLN A 31 2.85 1.87 8.97
CA GLN A 31 4.05 1.68 9.80
C GLN A 31 3.89 2.15 11.26
N PRO A 32 3.26 3.32 11.55
CA PRO A 32 3.10 3.78 12.93
C PRO A 32 2.29 2.84 13.82
N PHE A 33 1.45 1.97 13.23
CA PHE A 33 0.68 0.98 13.98
C PHE A 33 1.51 -0.24 14.41
N ASN A 34 2.61 -0.55 13.70
CA ASN A 34 3.40 -1.74 13.97
C ASN A 34 3.99 -1.75 15.39
N ARG A 35 4.28 -0.57 15.97
CA ARG A 35 4.77 -0.46 17.35
C ARG A 35 3.71 -0.86 18.39
N LEU A 36 2.43 -0.59 18.10
CA LEU A 36 1.29 -0.92 18.97
C LEU A 36 0.92 -2.41 18.94
N MET A 37 1.51 -3.15 18.00
CA MET A 37 1.25 -4.57 17.78
C MET A 37 2.30 -5.49 18.44
N LYS A 38 3.35 -4.91 19.03
CA LYS A 38 4.39 -5.66 19.74
C LYS A 38 3.84 -6.19 21.07
N LYS A 39 4.25 -7.40 21.44
CA LYS A 39 3.94 -7.99 22.75
C LYS A 39 4.49 -7.08 23.86
N GLU A 40 3.77 -6.99 24.97
CA GLU A 40 4.16 -6.24 26.19
C GLU A 40 4.28 -4.72 26.02
N VAL A 41 3.89 -4.16 24.87
CA VAL A 41 3.82 -2.72 24.68
C VAL A 41 2.42 -2.22 25.08
N PRO A 42 2.30 -1.24 26.00
CA PRO A 42 1.01 -0.66 26.34
C PRO A 42 0.44 0.07 25.11
N PHE A 43 -0.86 -0.13 24.86
CA PHE A 43 -1.55 0.52 23.74
C PHE A 43 -1.63 2.03 23.98
N ARG A 44 -0.69 2.78 23.40
CA ARG A 44 -0.62 4.23 23.48
C ARG A 44 -0.77 4.86 22.11
N TRP A 45 -2.00 5.25 21.80
CA TRP A 45 -2.30 5.96 20.57
C TRP A 45 -1.73 7.39 20.62
N ASP A 46 -0.66 7.63 19.87
CA ASP A 46 0.00 8.93 19.78
C ASP A 46 -0.41 9.70 18.53
N GLU A 47 0.19 10.87 18.34
CA GLU A 47 -0.05 11.74 17.21
C GLU A 47 0.35 11.10 15.87
N ALA A 48 1.43 10.30 15.84
CA ALA A 48 1.86 9.58 14.65
C ALA A 48 0.81 8.56 14.20
N CYS A 49 0.22 7.80 15.13
CA CYS A 49 -0.89 6.89 14.85
C CYS A 49 -2.15 7.64 14.39
N ASP A 50 -2.45 8.79 14.98
CA ASP A 50 -3.62 9.60 14.60
C ASP A 50 -3.48 10.16 13.18
N LYS A 51 -2.29 10.69 12.83
CA LYS A 51 -1.97 11.20 11.49
C LYS A 51 -2.05 10.08 10.45
N ALA A 52 -1.50 8.90 10.74
CA ALA A 52 -1.61 7.73 9.88
C ALA A 52 -3.06 7.31 9.64
N PHE A 53 -3.85 7.23 10.72
CA PHE A 53 -5.27 6.85 10.63
C PHE A 53 -6.10 7.87 9.84
N LYS A 54 -5.89 9.16 10.05
CA LYS A 54 -6.53 10.24 9.26
C LYS A 54 -6.14 10.18 7.79
N SER A 55 -4.86 9.96 7.49
CA SER A 55 -4.36 9.81 6.11
C SER A 55 -5.03 8.62 5.40
N ILE A 56 -5.05 7.45 6.04
CA ILE A 56 -5.70 6.25 5.50
C ILE A 56 -7.20 6.48 5.30
N LYS A 57 -7.88 7.10 6.28
CA LYS A 57 -9.30 7.43 6.16
C LYS A 57 -9.56 8.37 4.99
N SER A 58 -8.76 9.43 4.84
CA SER A 58 -8.87 10.38 3.72
C SER A 58 -8.68 9.68 2.37
N TYR A 59 -7.70 8.77 2.29
CA TYR A 59 -7.43 7.99 1.08
C TYR A 59 -8.61 7.08 0.73
N LEU A 60 -9.14 6.33 1.70
CA LEU A 60 -10.29 5.43 1.48
C LEU A 60 -11.59 6.18 1.14
N MET A 61 -11.71 7.46 1.52
CA MET A 61 -12.87 8.29 1.12
C MET A 61 -12.82 8.71 -0.36
N LYS A 62 -11.64 8.64 -1.00
CA LYS A 62 -11.43 8.95 -2.41
C LYS A 62 -10.65 7.81 -3.08
N PRO A 63 -11.25 6.61 -3.15
CA PRO A 63 -10.54 5.48 -3.74
C PRO A 63 -10.26 5.79 -5.22
N PRO A 64 -9.07 5.43 -5.72
CA PRO A 64 -8.82 5.52 -7.16
C PRO A 64 -9.81 4.61 -7.89
N VAL A 65 -10.38 5.11 -8.99
CA VAL A 65 -11.25 4.30 -9.84
C VAL A 65 -10.38 3.28 -10.55
N LEU A 66 -10.52 2.01 -10.18
CA LEU A 66 -9.90 0.89 -10.88
C LEU A 66 -10.85 0.35 -11.94
N VAL A 67 -10.31 0.08 -13.12
CA VAL A 67 -11.06 -0.48 -14.25
C VAL A 67 -10.65 -1.94 -14.43
N ALA A 68 -11.58 -2.79 -14.86
CA ALA A 68 -11.26 -4.17 -15.20
C ALA A 68 -10.29 -4.21 -16.39
N PRO A 69 -9.29 -5.12 -16.39
CA PRO A 69 -8.40 -5.27 -17.53
C PRO A 69 -9.17 -5.75 -18.75
N VAL A 70 -8.90 -5.14 -19.91
CA VAL A 70 -9.45 -5.58 -21.19
C VAL A 70 -8.44 -6.54 -21.85
N PRO A 71 -8.84 -7.80 -22.11
CA PRO A 71 -7.96 -8.77 -22.78
C PRO A 71 -7.48 -8.27 -24.14
N GLY A 72 -6.24 -8.62 -24.49
CA GLY A 72 -5.63 -8.26 -25.78
C GLY A 72 -5.13 -6.81 -25.88
N ARG A 73 -5.35 -5.96 -24.87
CA ARG A 73 -4.77 -4.60 -24.83
C ARG A 73 -3.40 -4.57 -24.13
N PRO A 74 -2.43 -3.79 -24.64
CA PRO A 74 -1.14 -3.63 -23.99
C PRO A 74 -1.29 -3.10 -22.55
N LEU A 75 -0.62 -3.77 -21.62
CA LEU A 75 -0.51 -3.33 -20.22
C LEU A 75 0.64 -2.33 -20.09
N ILE A 76 0.46 -1.33 -19.24
CA ILE A 76 1.50 -0.37 -18.84
C ILE A 76 1.78 -0.58 -17.37
N LEU A 77 3.05 -0.85 -17.02
CA LEU A 77 3.49 -1.06 -15.66
C LEU A 77 4.32 0.12 -15.19
N TYR A 78 3.81 0.84 -14.19
CA TYR A 78 4.59 1.83 -13.44
C TYR A 78 5.16 1.17 -12.20
N VAL A 79 6.43 1.48 -11.92
CA VAL A 79 7.14 0.94 -10.76
C VAL A 79 7.79 2.09 -10.01
N ALA A 80 7.68 2.06 -8.69
CA ALA A 80 8.27 3.07 -7.82
C ALA A 80 8.91 2.42 -6.60
N ALA A 81 10.04 2.99 -6.18
CA ALA A 81 10.70 2.67 -4.92
C ALA A 81 10.81 3.95 -4.09
N GLN A 82 10.31 3.89 -2.86
CA GLN A 82 10.51 4.90 -1.84
C GLN A 82 11.57 4.42 -0.85
N GLU A 83 11.90 5.25 0.14
CA GLU A 83 12.93 4.93 1.13
C GLU A 83 12.65 3.61 1.86
N ARG A 84 11.38 3.32 2.18
CA ARG A 84 10.96 2.17 2.99
C ARG A 84 9.93 1.24 2.35
N SER A 85 9.49 1.54 1.13
CA SER A 85 8.48 0.74 0.45
C SER A 85 8.73 0.68 -1.05
N VAL A 86 8.20 -0.36 -1.65
CA VAL A 86 8.11 -0.50 -3.10
C VAL A 86 6.65 -0.58 -3.49
N GLY A 87 6.33 -0.08 -4.67
CA GLY A 87 4.99 -0.12 -5.20
C GLY A 87 4.98 -0.12 -6.72
N LEU A 88 3.83 -0.49 -7.26
CA LEU A 88 3.56 -0.53 -8.68
C LEU A 88 2.11 -0.18 -8.96
N LEU A 89 1.87 0.28 -10.18
CA LEU A 89 0.57 0.52 -10.76
C LEU A 89 0.52 -0.16 -12.12
N LEU A 90 -0.44 -1.07 -12.29
CA LEU A 90 -0.79 -1.61 -13.60
C LEU A 90 -1.88 -0.73 -14.22
N ALA A 91 -1.69 -0.30 -15.45
CA ALA A 91 -2.62 0.55 -16.18
C ALA A 91 -2.86 0.03 -17.61
N GLN A 92 -3.95 0.46 -18.22
CA GLN A 92 -4.26 0.25 -19.63
C GLN A 92 -4.82 1.52 -20.26
N LYS A 93 -4.55 1.74 -21.54
CA LYS A 93 -5.23 2.80 -22.30
C LYS A 93 -6.64 2.38 -22.70
N ASN A 94 -7.61 3.28 -22.47
CA ASN A 94 -8.97 3.14 -22.99
C ASN A 94 -9.04 3.47 -24.49
N ASP A 95 -10.24 3.40 -25.07
CA ASP A 95 -10.47 3.69 -26.49
C ASP A 95 -10.17 5.14 -26.89
N GLU A 96 -10.17 6.05 -25.92
CA GLU A 96 -9.83 7.46 -26.08
C GLU A 96 -8.32 7.72 -25.91
N GLY A 97 -7.52 6.67 -25.68
CA GLY A 97 -6.07 6.77 -25.44
C GLY A 97 -5.67 7.21 -24.03
N LYS A 98 -6.63 7.38 -23.11
CA LYS A 98 -6.41 7.74 -21.71
C LYS A 98 -6.05 6.53 -20.87
N GLU A 99 -5.07 6.68 -19.99
CA GLU A 99 -4.64 5.63 -19.08
C GLU A 99 -5.61 5.47 -17.90
N ASN A 100 -6.12 4.26 -17.75
CA ASN A 100 -6.92 3.83 -16.62
C ASN A 100 -6.08 2.93 -15.72
N ALA A 101 -6.09 3.22 -14.42
CA ALA A 101 -5.53 2.35 -13.41
C ALA A 101 -6.32 1.04 -13.34
N LEU A 102 -5.62 -0.10 -13.34
CA LEU A 102 -6.19 -1.43 -13.18
C LEU A 102 -5.98 -1.94 -11.77
N TYR A 103 -4.73 -1.90 -11.29
CA TYR A 103 -4.34 -2.45 -9.99
C TYR A 103 -3.18 -1.67 -9.37
N TYR A 104 -3.21 -1.47 -8.05
CA TYR A 104 -2.07 -1.01 -7.27
C TYR A 104 -1.53 -2.17 -6.44
N LEU A 105 -0.22 -2.36 -6.41
CA LEU A 105 0.41 -3.25 -5.43
C LEU A 105 1.49 -2.47 -4.70
N SER A 106 1.52 -2.57 -3.37
CA SER A 106 2.57 -1.96 -2.57
C SER A 106 2.92 -2.83 -1.38
N ARG A 107 4.19 -2.78 -0.97
CA ARG A 107 4.63 -3.42 0.27
C ARG A 107 5.76 -2.64 0.93
N THR A 108 5.85 -2.80 2.25
CA THR A 108 7.00 -2.32 3.00
C THR A 108 8.20 -3.24 2.75
N MET A 109 9.39 -2.66 2.62
CA MET A 109 10.63 -3.41 2.49
C MET A 109 11.06 -4.01 3.85
N THR A 110 11.65 -5.20 3.81
CA THR A 110 12.28 -5.84 4.95
C THR A 110 13.58 -5.11 5.34
N PRO A 111 14.10 -5.29 6.56
CA PRO A 111 15.35 -4.65 6.99
C PRO A 111 16.55 -4.90 6.07
N ASN A 112 16.58 -6.05 5.38
CA ASN A 112 17.64 -6.36 4.42
C ASN A 112 17.42 -5.61 3.10
N GLU A 113 16.18 -5.58 2.60
CA GLU A 113 15.82 -4.86 1.37
C GLU A 113 16.01 -3.34 1.51
N LEU A 114 15.93 -2.78 2.72
CA LEU A 114 16.21 -1.35 2.94
C LEU A 114 17.64 -0.95 2.58
N LYS A 115 18.59 -1.88 2.67
CA LYS A 115 20.01 -1.67 2.37
C LYS A 115 20.32 -1.70 0.88
N TYR A 116 19.36 -2.11 0.04
CA TYR A 116 19.51 -2.10 -1.40
C TYR A 116 19.74 -0.69 -1.94
N SER A 117 20.57 -0.60 -2.97
CA SER A 117 20.75 0.61 -3.77
C SER A 117 19.44 1.01 -4.46
N PRO A 118 19.30 2.26 -4.93
CA PRO A 118 18.08 2.71 -5.60
C PRO A 118 17.68 1.83 -6.80
N ILE A 119 18.66 1.38 -7.60
CA ILE A 119 18.40 0.52 -8.76
C ILE A 119 17.90 -0.88 -8.32
N GLU A 120 18.51 -1.47 -7.29
CA GLU A 120 18.10 -2.76 -6.74
C GLU A 120 16.68 -2.71 -6.16
N LYS A 121 16.29 -1.59 -5.54
CA LYS A 121 14.92 -1.38 -5.04
C LYS A 121 13.89 -1.32 -6.17
N LEU A 122 14.24 -0.74 -7.32
CA LEU A 122 13.38 -0.78 -8.51
C LEU A 122 13.28 -2.20 -9.09
N CYS A 123 14.39 -2.94 -9.17
CA CYS A 123 14.38 -4.35 -9.56
C CYS A 123 13.54 -5.21 -8.61
N LEU A 124 13.60 -4.95 -7.31
CA LEU A 124 12.76 -5.61 -6.31
C LEU A 124 11.28 -5.37 -6.56
N ALA A 125 10.92 -4.14 -6.90
CA ALA A 125 9.55 -3.75 -7.21
C ALA A 125 9.04 -4.43 -8.51
N LEU A 126 9.91 -4.60 -9.51
CA LEU A 126 9.61 -5.39 -10.72
C LEU A 126 9.43 -6.88 -10.41
N ILE A 127 10.32 -7.49 -9.63
CA ILE A 127 10.18 -8.90 -9.22
C ILE A 127 8.89 -9.11 -8.44
N PHE A 128 8.55 -8.17 -7.56
CA PHE A 128 7.29 -8.18 -6.81
C PHE A 128 6.06 -8.11 -7.74
N SER A 129 6.15 -7.40 -8.87
CA SER A 129 5.05 -7.29 -9.84
C SER A 129 4.65 -8.62 -10.50
N ILE A 130 5.59 -9.55 -10.62
CA ILE A 130 5.41 -10.82 -11.36
C ILE A 130 4.97 -11.96 -10.42
N ARG A 131 5.27 -11.85 -9.12
CA ARG A 131 5.10 -12.94 -8.14
C ARG A 131 3.75 -12.95 -7.40
N ASN A 132 2.82 -12.07 -7.74
CA ASN A 132 1.50 -11.97 -7.09
C ASN A 132 0.39 -12.65 -7.89
#